data_AF-A0A9D3P0L2-F1
#
_entry.id   AF-A0A9D3P0L2-F1
#
_cell.length_a   1.000
_cell.length_b   1.000
_cell.length_c   1.000
_cell.angle_alpha   90.00
_cell.angle_beta   90.00
_cell.angle_gamma   90.00
#
_symmetry.space_group_name_H-M   'P 1'
#
loop_
_entity.id
_entity.type
_entity.pdbx_description
1 polymer ?
#
loop_
_entity_poly.entity_id
_entity_poly.type
_entity_poly.pdbx_seq_one_letter_code
_entity_poly.pdbx_strand_id
1 'polypeptide(L)'
;MTHCAVPPPTDEHSGHKTVLPAAERAEREKQLLETWRESQLRIKEREKKVQELKQNMESLRLSAQESVKESEQLFNDLIQSIEKRRSEVKELIQAQEKAELTLVEELIKNLEQELDDLRKRDAELEKLSHTDDHIHFLQSLRSFCAPLGLGELPKFVIRPKFSTEELRKVVSGLTEQVEKFYKLQLVKSEDHSALLPEPKTREDFMKYFYLIKEK
;
A
#
# COMPACT_ATOMS: atom_id res chain seq x y z
N MET A 1 29.43 -82.62 66.85
CA MET A 1 30.09 -81.63 66.01
C MET A 1 29.21 -80.39 65.98
N THR A 2 29.79 -79.30 66.43
CA THR A 2 29.20 -78.01 66.78
C THR A 2 28.74 -77.24 65.54
N HIS A 3 27.53 -76.70 65.58
CA HIS A 3 27.04 -75.68 64.64
C HIS A 3 27.81 -74.37 64.89
N CYS A 4 28.60 -73.93 63.91
CA CYS A 4 29.12 -72.57 63.86
C CYS A 4 27.99 -71.62 63.44
N ALA A 5 27.37 -70.95 64.41
CA ALA A 5 26.56 -69.76 64.15
C ALA A 5 27.51 -68.57 64.04
N VAL A 6 27.55 -67.93 62.87
CA VAL A 6 28.24 -66.65 62.69
C VAL A 6 27.35 -65.55 63.31
N PRO A 7 27.82 -64.79 64.31
CA PRO A 7 27.03 -63.71 64.88
C PRO A 7 26.99 -62.52 63.89
N PRO A 8 25.87 -61.78 63.80
CA PRO A 8 25.82 -60.56 63.01
C PRO A 8 26.67 -59.46 63.67
N PRO A 9 27.31 -58.56 62.90
CA PRO A 9 28.02 -57.43 63.48
C PRO A 9 27.00 -56.49 64.15
N THR A 10 27.14 -56.30 65.46
CA THR A 10 26.38 -55.30 66.22
C THR A 10 27.05 -53.94 66.04
N ASP A 11 26.30 -53.03 65.41
CA ASP A 11 26.63 -51.63 65.17
C ASP A 11 26.34 -50.82 66.45
N GLU A 12 27.37 -50.58 67.26
CA GLU A 12 27.31 -49.75 68.47
C GLU A 12 27.78 -48.33 68.16
N HIS A 13 26.90 -47.51 67.58
CA HIS A 13 27.01 -46.05 67.58
C HIS A 13 25.71 -45.46 68.18
N SER A 14 25.73 -45.23 69.49
CA SER A 14 24.61 -44.82 70.35
C SER A 14 24.23 -43.33 70.21
N GLY A 15 24.01 -42.87 68.98
CA GLY A 15 23.52 -41.52 68.68
C GLY A 15 22.59 -41.44 67.48
N HIS A 16 22.45 -42.52 66.70
CA HIS A 16 21.64 -42.52 65.48
C HIS A 16 20.65 -43.68 65.46
N LYS A 17 19.42 -43.39 65.05
CA LYS A 17 18.39 -44.40 64.83
C LYS A 17 18.79 -45.20 63.57
N THR A 18 19.46 -46.33 63.75
CA THR A 18 19.85 -47.21 62.64
C THR A 18 18.59 -47.83 62.05
N VAL A 19 18.16 -47.31 60.90
CA VAL A 19 17.01 -47.82 60.15
C VAL A 19 17.43 -49.10 59.41
N LEU A 20 16.60 -50.15 59.45
CA LEU A 20 16.87 -51.36 58.67
C LEU A 20 16.89 -51.04 57.17
N PRO A 21 17.91 -51.47 56.40
CA PRO A 21 18.02 -51.15 54.97
C PRO A 21 16.78 -51.49 54.12
N ALA A 22 16.04 -52.53 54.50
CA ALA A 22 14.80 -52.93 53.83
C ALA A 22 13.65 -51.91 54.02
N ALA A 23 13.54 -51.31 55.22
CA ALA A 23 12.51 -50.30 55.50
C ALA A 23 12.82 -48.98 54.79
N GLU A 24 14.10 -48.55 54.80
CA GLU A 24 14.54 -47.37 54.03
C GLU A 24 14.30 -47.58 52.52
N ARG A 25 14.64 -48.77 51.97
CA ARG A 25 14.41 -49.08 50.56
C ARG A 25 12.93 -49.00 50.18
N ALA A 26 12.02 -49.53 50.99
CA ALA A 26 10.59 -49.49 50.70
C ALA A 26 10.04 -48.06 50.63
N GLU A 27 10.50 -47.18 51.53
CA GLU A 27 10.12 -45.75 51.49
C GLU A 27 10.71 -45.05 50.25
N ARG A 28 11.97 -45.33 49.89
CA ARG A 28 12.58 -44.80 48.67
C ARG A 28 11.91 -45.30 47.39
N GLU A 29 11.46 -46.56 47.34
CA GLU A 29 10.72 -47.12 46.20
C GLU A 29 9.36 -46.43 46.04
N LYS A 30 8.67 -46.12 47.15
CA LYS A 30 7.42 -45.36 47.12
C LYS A 30 7.64 -43.94 46.58
N GLN A 31 8.65 -43.24 47.07
CA GLN A 31 9.01 -41.90 46.59
C GLN A 31 9.38 -41.92 45.10
N LEU A 32 10.16 -42.91 44.66
CA LEU A 32 10.51 -43.09 43.25
C LEU A 32 9.26 -43.25 42.37
N LEU A 33 8.29 -44.07 42.78
CA LEU A 33 7.04 -44.28 42.04
C LEU A 33 6.16 -43.03 41.98
N GLU A 34 6.18 -42.20 43.01
CA GLU A 34 5.48 -40.91 43.04
C GLU A 34 6.14 -39.91 42.09
N THR A 35 7.45 -39.68 42.22
CA THR A 35 8.21 -38.82 41.31
C THR A 35 8.13 -39.28 39.86
N TRP A 36 8.13 -40.60 39.61
CA TRP A 36 7.96 -41.16 38.27
C TRP A 36 6.57 -40.83 37.70
N ARG A 37 5.49 -40.98 38.49
CA ARG A 37 4.13 -40.62 38.07
C ARG A 37 4.00 -39.12 37.79
N GLU A 38 4.58 -38.26 38.63
CA GLU A 38 4.61 -36.81 38.41
C GLU A 38 5.35 -36.46 37.12
N SER A 39 6.50 -37.09 36.87
CA SER A 39 7.27 -36.91 35.65
C SER A 39 6.46 -37.29 34.41
N GLN A 40 5.77 -38.43 34.43
CA GLN A 40 4.90 -38.87 33.33
C GLN A 40 3.74 -37.90 33.07
N LEU A 41 3.12 -37.35 34.14
CA LEU A 41 2.06 -36.36 33.99
C LEU A 41 2.58 -35.07 33.33
N ARG A 42 3.74 -34.57 33.80
CA ARG A 42 4.39 -33.39 33.22
C ARG A 42 4.79 -33.60 31.77
N ILE A 43 5.28 -34.79 31.40
CA ILE A 43 5.60 -35.11 29.99
C ILE A 43 4.35 -34.95 29.13
N LYS A 44 3.22 -35.58 29.51
CA LYS A 44 1.96 -35.48 28.75
C LYS A 44 1.45 -34.05 28.63
N GLU A 45 1.53 -33.27 29.71
CA GLU A 45 1.15 -31.86 29.70
C GLU A 45 2.02 -31.05 28.71
N ARG A 46 3.33 -31.29 28.72
CA ARG A 46 4.27 -30.60 27.83
C ARG A 46 4.09 -31.03 26.37
N GLU A 47 3.82 -32.30 26.10
CA GLU A 47 3.47 -32.79 24.76
C GLU A 47 2.21 -32.10 24.22
N LYS A 48 1.16 -31.98 25.04
CA LYS A 48 -0.05 -31.24 24.68
C LYS A 48 0.27 -29.77 24.40
N LYS A 49 1.06 -29.12 25.27
CA LYS A 49 1.43 -27.72 25.09
C LYS A 49 2.23 -27.49 23.81
N VAL A 50 3.15 -28.40 23.47
CA VAL A 50 3.91 -28.35 22.22
C VAL A 50 2.96 -28.43 21.01
N GLN A 51 1.96 -29.32 21.06
CA GLN A 51 1.00 -29.44 19.98
C GLN A 51 0.13 -28.18 19.80
N GLU A 52 -0.37 -27.60 20.91
CA GLU A 52 -1.09 -26.32 20.88
C GLU A 52 -0.24 -25.18 20.28
N LEU A 53 1.04 -25.09 20.66
CA LEU A 53 1.94 -24.07 20.14
C LEU A 53 2.21 -24.25 18.64
N LYS A 54 2.33 -25.49 18.16
CA LYS A 54 2.47 -25.77 16.72
C LYS A 54 1.24 -25.31 15.93
N GLN A 55 0.05 -25.59 16.43
CA GLN A 55 -1.20 -25.14 15.80
C GLN A 55 -1.31 -23.60 15.77
N ASN A 56 -0.97 -22.94 16.88
CA ASN A 56 -0.96 -21.48 16.95
C ASN A 56 0.06 -20.87 15.98
N MET A 57 1.24 -21.48 15.84
CA MET A 57 2.26 -21.05 14.88
C MET A 57 1.77 -21.16 13.43
N GLU A 58 1.11 -22.26 13.08
CA GLU A 58 0.51 -22.43 11.74
C GLU A 58 -0.61 -21.42 11.49
N SER A 59 -1.50 -21.21 12.47
CA SER A 59 -2.57 -20.21 12.37
C SER A 59 -2.01 -18.78 12.20
N LEU A 60 -0.97 -18.42 12.95
CA LEU A 60 -0.31 -17.12 12.82
C LEU A 60 0.32 -16.95 11.44
N ARG A 61 0.98 -18.00 10.92
CA ARG A 61 1.56 -18.00 9.58
C ARG A 61 0.49 -17.77 8.50
N LEU A 62 -0.62 -18.50 8.57
CA LEU A 62 -1.73 -18.36 7.62
C LEU A 62 -2.35 -16.96 7.69
N SER A 63 -2.61 -16.46 8.89
CA SER A 63 -3.15 -15.11 9.08
C SER A 63 -2.22 -14.01 8.57
N ALA A 64 -0.90 -14.16 8.73
CA ALA A 64 0.08 -13.23 8.16
C ALA A 64 0.07 -13.27 6.62
N GLN A 65 0.01 -14.47 6.02
CA GLN A 65 -0.09 -14.62 4.57
C GLN A 65 -1.37 -14.01 3.99
N GLU A 66 -2.50 -14.20 4.68
CA GLU A 66 -3.78 -13.60 4.31
C GLU A 66 -3.73 -12.07 4.39
N SER A 67 -3.23 -11.52 5.50
CA SER A 67 -3.02 -10.07 5.65
C SER A 67 -2.16 -9.47 4.53
N VAL A 68 -1.07 -10.17 4.14
CA VAL A 68 -0.22 -9.73 3.02
C VAL A 68 -1.02 -9.72 1.72
N LYS A 69 -1.71 -10.81 1.40
CA LYS A 69 -2.50 -10.93 0.18
C LYS A 69 -3.60 -9.86 0.09
N GLU A 70 -4.33 -9.62 1.18
CA GLU A 70 -5.33 -8.57 1.25
C GLU A 70 -4.72 -7.19 1.02
N SER A 71 -3.56 -6.91 1.63
CA SER A 71 -2.85 -5.64 1.42
C SER A 71 -2.40 -5.45 -0.03
N GLU A 72 -1.85 -6.49 -0.67
CA GLU A 72 -1.46 -6.46 -2.08
C GLU A 72 -2.67 -6.20 -2.99
N GLN A 73 -3.81 -6.83 -2.71
CA GLN A 73 -5.04 -6.61 -3.46
C GLN A 73 -5.51 -5.16 -3.36
N LEU A 74 -5.54 -4.58 -2.16
CA LEU A 74 -5.93 -3.18 -1.94
C LEU A 74 -5.02 -2.20 -2.70
N PHE A 75 -3.70 -2.43 -2.69
CA PHE A 75 -2.76 -1.58 -3.43
C PHE A 75 -2.90 -1.75 -4.94
N ASN A 76 -3.12 -2.97 -5.43
CA ASN A 76 -3.33 -3.24 -6.85
C ASN A 76 -4.59 -2.53 -7.37
N ASP A 77 -5.70 -2.59 -6.63
CA ASP A 77 -6.95 -1.91 -6.99
C ASP A 77 -6.75 -0.38 -7.06
N LEU A 78 -5.99 0.19 -6.12
CA LEU A 78 -5.64 1.61 -6.13
C LEU A 78 -4.79 1.99 -7.35
N ILE A 79 -3.75 1.20 -7.65
CA ILE A 79 -2.86 1.43 -8.81
C ILE A 79 -3.67 1.41 -10.10
N GLN A 80 -4.52 0.39 -10.31
CA GLN A 80 -5.37 0.29 -11.50
C GLN A 80 -6.31 1.49 -11.63
N SER A 81 -6.89 1.95 -10.52
CA SER A 81 -7.74 3.14 -10.50
C SER A 81 -6.96 4.40 -10.92
N ILE A 82 -5.75 4.60 -10.39
CA ILE A 82 -4.89 5.74 -10.74
C ILE A 82 -4.47 5.69 -12.22
N GLU A 83 -4.08 4.53 -12.72
CA GLU A 83 -3.70 4.34 -14.13
C GLU A 83 -4.86 4.62 -15.09
N LYS A 84 -6.07 4.17 -14.73
CA LYS A 84 -7.28 4.49 -15.48
C LYS A 84 -7.53 5.99 -15.54
N ARG A 85 -7.52 6.68 -14.39
CA ARG A 85 -7.73 8.15 -14.34
C ARG A 85 -6.64 8.92 -15.08
N ARG A 86 -5.39 8.46 -15.02
CA ARG A 86 -4.28 9.03 -15.79
C ARG A 86 -4.55 8.97 -17.29
N SER A 87 -5.03 7.82 -17.79
CA SER A 87 -5.38 7.64 -19.20
C SER A 87 -6.55 8.55 -19.61
N GLU A 88 -7.61 8.61 -18.80
CA GLU A 88 -8.77 9.49 -19.05
C GLU A 88 -8.37 10.98 -19.13
N VAL A 89 -7.51 11.46 -18.22
CA VAL A 89 -7.01 12.85 -18.26
C VAL A 89 -6.19 13.11 -19.52
N LYS A 90 -5.36 12.16 -19.95
CA LYS A 90 -4.57 12.29 -21.19
C LYS A 90 -5.49 12.39 -22.41
N GLU A 91 -6.48 11.50 -22.52
CA GLU A 91 -7.44 11.50 -23.62
C GLU A 91 -8.24 12.81 -23.67
N LEU A 92 -8.66 13.33 -22.52
CA LEU A 92 -9.37 14.61 -22.42
C LEU A 92 -8.53 15.78 -22.96
N ILE A 93 -7.25 15.84 -22.59
CA ILE A 93 -6.33 16.87 -23.08
C ILE A 93 -6.17 16.77 -24.61
N GLN A 94 -5.94 15.56 -25.13
CA GLN A 94 -5.77 15.33 -26.57
C GLN A 94 -7.04 15.65 -27.37
N ALA A 95 -8.22 15.30 -26.84
CA ALA A 95 -9.50 15.61 -27.46
C ALA A 95 -9.72 17.13 -27.52
N GLN A 96 -9.40 17.85 -26.44
CA GLN A 96 -9.50 19.30 -26.39
C GLN A 96 -8.55 19.97 -27.38
N GLU A 97 -7.28 19.54 -27.41
CA GLU A 97 -6.28 20.01 -28.36
C GLU A 97 -6.78 19.84 -29.80
N LYS A 98 -7.23 18.64 -30.15
CA LYS A 98 -7.75 18.34 -31.49
C LYS A 98 -8.93 19.24 -31.87
N ALA A 99 -9.89 19.44 -30.96
CA ALA A 99 -11.06 20.26 -31.23
C ALA A 99 -10.70 21.74 -31.49
N GLU A 100 -9.80 22.30 -30.67
CA GLU A 100 -9.33 23.69 -30.84
C GLU A 100 -8.49 23.83 -32.13
N LEU A 101 -7.64 22.84 -32.46
CA LEU A 101 -6.86 22.84 -33.71
C LEU A 101 -7.76 22.80 -34.94
N THR A 102 -8.80 21.95 -34.96
CA THR A 102 -9.76 21.90 -36.08
C THR A 102 -10.45 23.25 -36.30
N LEU A 103 -10.81 23.96 -35.21
CA LEU A 103 -11.40 25.28 -35.31
C LEU A 103 -10.42 26.31 -35.89
N VAL A 104 -9.15 26.25 -35.48
CA VAL A 104 -8.10 27.13 -36.01
C VAL A 104 -7.81 26.82 -37.49
N GLU A 105 -7.77 25.56 -37.88
CA GLU A 105 -7.58 25.12 -39.27
C GLU A 105 -8.71 25.65 -40.18
N GLU A 106 -9.96 25.56 -39.74
CA GLU A 106 -11.10 26.09 -40.48
C GLU A 106 -11.02 27.63 -40.63
N LEU A 107 -10.61 28.34 -39.58
CA LEU A 107 -10.41 29.78 -39.64
C LEU A 107 -9.29 30.15 -40.62
N ILE A 108 -8.14 29.48 -40.57
CA ILE A 108 -7.03 29.71 -41.51
C ILE A 108 -7.51 29.51 -42.94
N LYS A 109 -8.21 28.42 -43.22
CA LYS A 109 -8.75 28.13 -44.56
C LYS A 109 -9.69 29.22 -45.05
N ASN A 110 -10.57 29.74 -44.18
CA ASN A 110 -11.48 30.82 -44.54
C ASN A 110 -10.72 32.11 -44.86
N LEU A 111 -9.66 32.43 -44.09
CA LEU A 111 -8.81 33.60 -44.34
C LEU A 111 -7.97 33.48 -45.60
N GLU A 112 -7.46 32.29 -45.92
CA GLU A 112 -6.74 32.03 -47.16
C GLU A 112 -7.64 32.26 -48.37
N GLN A 113 -8.88 31.78 -48.33
CA GLN A 113 -9.87 32.02 -49.38
C GLN A 113 -10.22 33.51 -49.51
N GLU A 114 -10.42 34.21 -48.39
CA GLU A 114 -10.68 35.65 -48.38
C GLU A 114 -9.51 36.45 -48.99
N LEU A 115 -8.27 36.10 -48.64
CA LEU A 115 -7.08 36.72 -49.22
C LEU A 115 -6.99 36.51 -50.73
N ASP A 116 -7.32 35.31 -51.22
CA ASP A 116 -7.29 35.02 -52.65
C ASP A 116 -8.39 35.77 -53.42
N ASP A 117 -9.59 35.88 -52.85
CA ASP A 117 -10.68 36.69 -53.41
C ASP A 117 -10.34 38.19 -53.44
N LEU A 118 -9.68 38.69 -52.39
CA LEU A 118 -9.20 40.06 -52.32
C LEU A 118 -8.08 40.32 -53.34
N ARG A 119 -7.07 39.45 -53.44
CA ARG A 119 -5.98 39.56 -54.43
C ARG A 119 -6.52 39.54 -55.86
N LYS A 120 -7.50 38.67 -56.14
CA LYS A 120 -8.14 38.62 -57.46
C LYS A 120 -8.84 39.94 -57.79
N ARG A 121 -9.62 40.47 -56.85
CA ARG A 121 -10.32 41.75 -57.02
C ARG A 121 -9.36 42.92 -57.17
N ASP A 122 -8.28 42.93 -56.40
CA ASP A 122 -7.21 43.94 -56.49
C ASP A 122 -6.59 43.94 -57.89
N ALA A 123 -6.21 42.77 -58.43
CA ALA A 123 -5.66 42.64 -59.77
C ALA A 123 -6.67 43.04 -60.89
N GLU A 124 -7.97 42.77 -60.69
CA GLU A 124 -9.02 43.21 -61.62
C GLU A 124 -9.21 44.74 -61.58
N LEU A 125 -9.16 45.35 -60.38
CA LEU A 125 -9.22 46.80 -60.21
C LEU A 125 -7.99 47.51 -60.78
N GLU A 126 -6.79 46.93 -60.62
CA GLU A 126 -5.56 47.43 -61.23
C GLU A 126 -5.67 47.41 -62.76
N LYS A 127 -6.17 46.33 -63.36
CA LYS A 127 -6.42 46.30 -64.81
C LYS A 127 -7.44 47.34 -65.24
N LEU A 128 -8.51 47.53 -64.46
CA LEU A 128 -9.55 48.49 -64.77
C LEU A 128 -9.03 49.94 -64.71
N SER A 129 -8.12 50.26 -63.80
CA SER A 129 -7.56 51.62 -63.67
C SER A 129 -6.67 52.03 -64.84
N HIS A 130 -6.16 51.07 -65.61
CA HIS A 130 -5.32 51.29 -66.80
C HIS A 130 -6.09 51.16 -68.12
N THR A 131 -7.43 51.07 -68.09
CA THR A 131 -8.24 50.93 -69.30
C THR A 131 -8.57 52.29 -69.94
N ASP A 132 -8.42 52.42 -71.25
CA ASP A 132 -8.86 53.60 -72.01
C ASP A 132 -10.34 53.53 -72.43
N ASP A 133 -11.00 52.38 -72.29
CA ASP A 133 -12.42 52.22 -72.59
C ASP A 133 -13.29 52.74 -71.44
N HIS A 134 -13.75 53.98 -71.59
CA HIS A 134 -14.57 54.67 -70.59
C HIS A 134 -15.93 54.00 -70.34
N ILE A 135 -16.52 53.30 -71.31
CA ILE A 135 -17.80 52.62 -71.12
C ILE A 135 -17.57 51.36 -70.28
N HIS A 136 -16.55 50.57 -70.63
CA HIS A 136 -16.16 49.40 -69.85
C HIS A 136 -15.76 49.77 -68.41
N PHE A 137 -15.02 50.87 -68.23
CA PHE A 137 -14.69 51.41 -66.91
C PHE A 137 -15.95 51.64 -66.05
N LEU A 138 -16.93 52.39 -66.57
CA LEU A 138 -18.16 52.73 -65.85
C LEU A 138 -19.04 51.50 -65.55
N GLN A 139 -19.10 50.54 -66.48
CA GLN A 139 -19.85 49.29 -66.29
C GLN A 139 -19.21 48.38 -65.24
N SER A 140 -17.90 48.18 -65.32
CA SER A 140 -17.16 47.30 -64.42
C SER A 140 -17.05 47.87 -63.00
N LEU A 141 -16.83 49.19 -62.85
CA LEU A 141 -16.78 49.84 -61.54
C LEU A 141 -18.06 49.63 -60.73
N ARG A 142 -19.24 49.68 -61.38
CA ARG A 142 -20.54 49.42 -60.75
C ARG A 142 -20.63 48.03 -60.14
N SER A 143 -19.95 47.04 -60.73
CA SER A 143 -19.90 45.66 -60.25
C SER A 143 -18.99 45.51 -59.02
N PHE A 144 -17.93 46.31 -58.91
CA PHE A 144 -16.99 46.29 -57.78
C PHE A 144 -17.48 47.05 -56.54
N CYS A 145 -18.44 47.97 -56.69
CA CYS A 145 -19.03 48.68 -55.55
C CYS A 145 -19.87 47.78 -54.62
N ALA A 146 -20.15 46.54 -55.00
CA ALA A 146 -20.76 45.57 -54.10
C ALA A 146 -19.75 45.14 -53.03
N PRO A 147 -20.08 45.26 -51.73
CA PRO A 147 -19.20 44.75 -50.68
C PRO A 147 -18.98 43.25 -50.90
N LEU A 148 -17.73 42.81 -50.79
CA LEU A 148 -17.46 41.43 -50.42
C LEU A 148 -18.12 41.24 -49.05
N GLY A 149 -18.96 40.23 -48.89
CA GLY A 149 -19.60 39.90 -47.61
C GLY A 149 -18.59 39.40 -46.58
N LEU A 150 -17.58 40.20 -46.27
CA LEU A 150 -16.55 39.93 -45.27
C LEU A 150 -17.14 40.25 -43.91
N GLY A 151 -17.56 39.20 -43.21
CA GLY A 151 -17.91 39.30 -41.80
C GLY A 151 -16.68 39.75 -40.99
N GLU A 152 -16.91 40.39 -39.84
CA GLU A 152 -15.81 40.76 -38.94
C GLU A 152 -14.93 39.55 -38.59
N LEU A 153 -13.62 39.75 -38.65
CA LEU A 153 -12.64 38.77 -38.22
C LEU A 153 -12.91 38.34 -36.76
N PRO A 154 -13.03 37.05 -36.47
CA PRO A 154 -13.15 36.57 -35.10
C PRO A 154 -11.92 37.01 -34.29
N LYS A 155 -12.12 37.83 -33.26
CA LYS A 155 -11.07 38.18 -32.28
C LYS A 155 -10.80 36.95 -31.41
N PHE A 156 -9.96 36.04 -31.88
CA PHE A 156 -9.69 34.81 -31.16
C PHE A 156 -8.57 35.01 -30.13
N VAL A 157 -8.87 34.73 -28.86
CA VAL A 157 -7.87 34.52 -27.82
C VAL A 157 -7.81 33.01 -27.60
N ILE A 158 -6.76 32.36 -28.11
CA ILE A 158 -6.49 30.95 -27.79
C ILE A 158 -6.18 30.90 -26.29
N ARG A 159 -7.16 30.53 -25.47
CA ARG A 159 -6.96 30.26 -24.05
C ARG A 159 -6.85 28.75 -23.87
N PRO A 160 -5.69 28.23 -23.43
CA PRO A 160 -5.61 26.85 -22.99
C PRO A 160 -6.63 26.64 -21.88
N LYS A 161 -7.68 25.86 -22.15
CA LYS A 161 -8.76 25.61 -21.17
C LYS A 161 -8.33 24.63 -20.08
N PHE A 162 -7.17 23.98 -20.23
CA PHE A 162 -6.69 22.97 -19.31
C PHE A 162 -5.64 23.52 -18.35
N SER A 163 -6.04 23.75 -17.09
CA SER A 163 -5.10 24.05 -16.00
C SER A 163 -4.74 22.75 -15.27
N THR A 164 -3.45 22.48 -15.13
CA THR A 164 -2.95 21.34 -14.33
C THR A 164 -2.83 21.67 -12.85
N GLU A 165 -3.20 22.88 -12.43
CA GLU A 165 -2.97 23.34 -11.06
C GLU A 165 -3.88 22.64 -10.06
N GLU A 166 -5.17 22.48 -10.38
CA GLU A 166 -6.11 21.72 -9.55
C GLU A 166 -5.70 20.25 -9.47
N LEU A 167 -5.35 19.65 -10.62
CA LEU A 167 -4.85 18.28 -10.67
C LEU A 167 -3.60 18.09 -9.80
N ARG A 168 -2.65 19.03 -9.85
CA ARG A 168 -1.45 19.00 -9.03
C ARG A 168 -1.78 19.04 -7.54
N LYS A 169 -2.71 19.90 -7.12
CA LYS A 169 -3.16 20.00 -5.72
C LYS A 169 -3.76 18.67 -5.24
N VAL A 170 -4.65 18.08 -6.03
CA VAL A 170 -5.29 16.78 -5.70
C VAL A 170 -4.25 15.66 -5.61
N VAL A 171 -3.35 15.55 -6.59
CA VAL A 171 -2.30 14.52 -6.60
C VAL A 171 -1.34 14.69 -5.42
N SER A 172 -0.95 15.93 -5.10
CA SER A 172 -0.13 16.19 -3.90
C SER A 172 -0.81 15.70 -2.62
N GLY A 173 -2.09 16.04 -2.44
CA GLY A 173 -2.85 15.60 -1.27
C GLY A 173 -2.98 14.07 -1.18
N LEU A 174 -3.16 13.38 -2.30
CA LEU A 174 -3.17 11.91 -2.32
C LEU A 174 -1.82 11.33 -1.91
N THR A 175 -0.71 11.86 -2.44
CA THR A 175 0.64 11.43 -2.08
C THR A 175 0.91 11.61 -0.58
N GLU A 176 0.52 12.75 -0.02
CA GLU A 176 0.65 13.03 1.43
C GLU A 176 -0.13 12.02 2.29
N GLN A 177 -1.32 11.61 1.85
CA GLN A 177 -2.12 10.60 2.57
C GLN A 177 -1.43 9.23 2.55
N VAL A 178 -0.85 8.82 1.42
CA VAL A 178 -0.10 7.57 1.29
C VAL A 178 1.11 7.56 2.24
N GLU A 179 1.88 8.65 2.26
CA GLU A 179 3.02 8.82 3.15
C GLU A 179 2.62 8.81 4.64
N LYS A 180 1.49 9.45 4.98
CA LYS A 180 0.96 9.46 6.35
C LYS A 180 0.57 8.06 6.82
N PHE A 181 -0.06 7.26 5.95
CA PHE A 181 -0.42 5.89 6.26
C PHE A 181 0.82 5.04 6.59
N TYR A 182 1.88 5.15 5.77
CA TYR A 182 3.13 4.44 5.99
C TYR A 182 3.76 4.75 7.36
N LYS A 183 3.82 6.03 7.73
CA LYS A 183 4.36 6.47 9.04
C LYS A 183 3.56 5.94 10.22
N LEU A 184 2.23 5.89 10.12
CA LEU A 184 1.36 5.36 11.18
C LEU A 184 1.55 3.86 11.40
N GLN A 185 1.84 3.09 10.35
CA GLN A 185 2.10 1.65 10.47
C GLN A 185 3.47 1.36 11.10
N LEU A 186 4.49 2.18 10.81
CA LEU A 186 5.84 2.02 11.36
C LEU A 186 5.84 2.19 12.89
N VAL A 187 5.17 3.23 13.39
CA VAL A 187 5.08 3.53 14.85
C VAL A 187 4.34 2.43 15.63
N LYS A 188 3.31 1.80 15.03
CA LYS A 188 2.56 0.71 15.68
C LYS A 188 3.34 -0.60 15.78
N SER A 189 4.37 -0.79 14.95
CA SER A 189 5.15 -2.02 14.91
C SER A 189 6.22 -2.09 16.00
N GLU A 190 6.58 -0.96 16.63
CA GLU A 190 7.60 -0.88 17.68
C GLU A 190 7.08 -1.32 19.08
N ASP A 191 5.77 -1.36 19.29
CA ASP A 191 5.14 -1.65 20.60
C ASP A 191 4.85 -3.14 20.87
N HIS A 192 5.13 -4.05 19.93
CA HIS A 192 4.72 -5.46 20.02
C HIS A 192 5.84 -6.46 20.34
N SER A 193 6.93 -6.04 20.99
CA SER A 193 7.91 -6.96 21.60
C SER A 193 7.48 -7.36 23.02
N ALA A 194 6.36 -8.09 23.13
CA ALA A 194 5.89 -8.67 24.39
C ALA A 194 6.18 -10.19 24.45
N LEU A 195 7.43 -10.58 24.19
CA LEU A 195 7.95 -11.82 24.76
C LEU A 195 8.75 -11.42 25.99
N LEU A 196 8.09 -11.42 27.16
CA LEU A 196 8.81 -11.27 28.42
C LEU A 196 9.84 -12.39 28.50
N PRO A 197 11.15 -12.07 28.61
CA PRO A 197 12.18 -13.09 28.73
C PRO A 197 11.93 -13.91 30.00
N GLU A 198 12.19 -15.21 29.94
CA GLU A 198 12.08 -16.12 31.08
C GLU A 198 12.95 -15.59 32.24
N PRO A 199 12.39 -15.38 33.44
CA PRO A 199 13.07 -14.67 34.51
C PRO A 199 14.33 -15.45 34.95
N LYS A 200 15.50 -14.82 34.81
CA LYS A 200 16.80 -15.44 35.12
C LYS A 200 17.26 -15.15 36.54
N THR A 201 16.68 -14.15 37.20
CA THR A 201 16.99 -13.77 38.58
C THR A 201 15.74 -13.77 39.45
N ARG A 202 15.94 -13.82 40.78
CA ARG A 202 14.85 -13.79 41.76
C ARG A 202 14.05 -12.50 41.66
N GLU A 203 14.70 -11.36 41.42
CA GLU A 203 14.08 -10.06 41.22
C GLU A 203 13.22 -10.03 39.94
N ASP A 204 13.67 -10.68 38.86
CA ASP A 204 12.89 -10.83 37.63
C ASP A 204 11.65 -11.70 37.85
N PHE A 205 11.77 -12.77 38.65
CA PHE A 205 10.64 -13.64 39.00
C PHE A 205 9.58 -12.90 39.81
N MET A 206 10.00 -12.03 40.74
CA MET A 206 9.05 -11.22 41.52
C MET A 206 8.30 -10.23 40.63
N LYS A 207 8.98 -9.56 39.68
CA LYS A 207 8.33 -8.68 38.70
C LYS A 207 7.35 -9.44 37.81
N TYR A 208 7.74 -10.63 37.34
CA TYR A 208 6.89 -11.53 36.55
C TYR A 208 5.63 -11.97 37.34
N PHE A 209 5.78 -12.29 38.62
CA PHE A 209 4.68 -12.70 39.49
C PHE A 209 3.67 -11.56 39.77
N TYR A 210 4.13 -10.32 39.93
CA TYR A 210 3.24 -9.17 40.10
C TYR A 210 2.45 -8.86 38.81
N LEU A 211 3.08 -8.97 37.64
CA LEU A 211 2.44 -8.79 36.32
C LEU A 211 1.34 -9.82 36.00
N ILE A 212 1.42 -11.02 36.60
CA ILE A 212 0.40 -12.08 36.41
C ILE A 212 -0.79 -11.92 37.37
N LYS A 213 -0.60 -11.29 38.54
CA LYS A 213 -1.67 -11.09 39.53
C LYS A 213 -2.61 -9.91 39.23
N GLU A 214 -2.27 -9.03 38.29
CA GLU A 214 -3.11 -7.91 37.84
C GLU A 214 -3.94 -8.23 36.57
N LYS A 215 -4.02 -9.50 36.16
CA LYS A 215 -4.97 -10.02 35.16
C LYS A 215 -5.92 -11.02 35.79
#